data_AF-W9JJ04-F1
#
_entry.id   AF-W9JJ04-F1
#
_cell.length_a   1.000
_cell.length_b   1.000
_cell.length_c   1.000
_cell.angle_alpha   90.00
_cell.angle_beta   90.00
_cell.angle_gamma   90.00
#
_symmetry.space_group_name_H-M   'P 1'
#
loop_
_entity.id
_entity.type
_entity.pdbx_description
1 polymer ?
#
loop_
_entity_poly.entity_id
_entity_poly.type
_entity_poly.pdbx_seq_one_letter_code
_entity_poly.pdbx_strand_id
1 'polypeptide(L)' 'MASNIEDKNAEPINKGDHVWTRIRGGRHEGDVERIVTTAKDAEKEEVKNPPKVLFEDQHGHRVAHNPGTLEHK' A
#
# COMPACT_ATOMS: atom_id res chain seq x y z
N MET A 1 -16.87 8.41 7.73
CA MET A 1 -16.26 7.34 8.53
C MET A 1 -14.87 7.12 7.94
N ALA A 2 -13.80 7.40 8.68
CA ALA A 2 -12.46 7.01 8.27
C ALA A 2 -12.37 5.51 8.52
N SER A 3 -12.53 4.71 7.45
CA SER A 3 -12.24 3.29 7.49
C SER A 3 -10.75 3.15 7.82
N ASN A 4 -10.42 2.51 8.94
CA ASN A 4 -9.05 2.13 9.24
C ASN A 4 -8.53 1.31 8.04
N ILE A 5 -7.41 1.76 7.47
CA ILE A 5 -6.74 1.02 6.41
C ILE A 5 -5.85 0.02 7.10
N GLU A 6 -6.18 -1.25 6.94
CA GLU A 6 -5.55 -2.35 7.66
C GLU A 6 -4.84 -3.28 6.67
N ASP A 7 -3.78 -3.92 7.15
CA ASP A 7 -3.07 -4.96 6.43
C ASP A 7 -3.85 -6.30 6.49
N LYS A 8 -3.28 -7.37 5.94
CA LYS A 8 -3.96 -8.68 5.95
C LYS A 8 -4.16 -9.29 7.36
N ASN A 9 -3.42 -8.80 8.35
CA ASN A 9 -3.44 -9.26 9.75
C ASN A 9 -4.32 -8.35 10.64
N ALA A 10 -5.10 -7.45 10.03
CA ALA A 10 -5.91 -6.44 10.71
C ALA A 10 -5.08 -5.41 11.51
N GLU A 11 -3.82 -5.20 11.14
CA GLU A 11 -2.98 -4.16 11.71
C GLU A 11 -3.13 -2.86 10.92
N PRO A 12 -3.32 -1.69 11.56
CA PRO A 12 -3.49 -0.43 10.87
C PRO A 12 -2.21 -0.03 10.14
N ILE A 13 -2.34 0.31 8.85
CA ILE A 13 -1.25 0.82 8.01
C ILE A 13 -1.26 2.35 8.04
N ASN A 14 -0.11 2.93 8.33
CA ASN A 14 0.13 4.37 8.36
C ASN A 14 1.26 4.76 7.40
N LYS A 15 1.36 6.05 7.12
CA LYS A 15 2.48 6.60 6.36
C LYS A 15 3.78 6.41 7.15
N GLY A 16 4.81 5.89 6.49
CA GLY A 16 6.11 5.57 7.07
C GLY A 16 6.25 4.14 7.58
N ASP A 17 5.15 3.37 7.64
CA ASP A 17 5.22 1.96 8.03
C ASP A 17 5.91 1.15 6.92
N HIS A 18 6.75 0.18 7.31
CA HIS A 18 7.39 -0.71 6.34
C HIS A 18 6.46 -1.87 6.02
N VAL A 19 6.02 -1.94 4.77
CA VAL A 19 5.08 -2.95 4.28
C VAL A 19 5.74 -3.84 3.24
N TRP A 20 5.27 -5.07 3.13
CA TRP A 20 5.74 -5.98 2.10
C TRP A 20 4.64 -6.90 1.57
N THR A 21 4.88 -7.46 0.40
CA THR A 21 4.08 -8.55 -0.16
C THR A 21 4.95 -9.50 -0.97
N ARG A 22 4.63 -10.79 -0.89
CA ARG A 22 5.36 -11.83 -1.61
C ARG A 22 4.87 -11.95 -3.05
N ILE A 23 5.81 -12.09 -3.98
CA ILE A 23 5.55 -12.46 -5.38
C ILE A 23 6.31 -13.73 -5.75
N ARG A 24 5.99 -14.34 -6.90
CA ARG A 24 6.74 -15.50 -7.38
C ARG A 24 8.18 -15.08 -7.70
N GLY A 25 9.14 -15.60 -6.95
CA GLY A 25 10.56 -15.30 -7.16
C GLY A 25 11.06 -14.04 -6.46
N GLY A 26 10.28 -13.41 -5.58
CA GLY A 26 10.72 -12.22 -4.87
C GLY A 26 9.68 -11.63 -3.92
N ARG A 27 9.81 -10.34 -3.64
CA ARG A 27 8.88 -9.52 -2.87
C ARG A 27 8.90 -8.09 -3.39
N HIS A 28 7.86 -7.34 -3.09
CA HIS A 28 7.93 -5.88 -3.05
C HIS A 28 7.86 -5.47 -1.60
N GLU A 29 8.83 -4.72 -1.12
CA GLU A 29 8.85 -4.15 0.23
C GLU A 29 9.32 -2.70 0.19
N GLY A 30 8.77 -1.87 1.05
CA GLY A 30 9.11 -0.46 1.12
C GLY A 30 8.29 0.29 2.18
N ASP A 31 8.65 1.54 2.40
CA ASP A 31 7.99 2.40 3.38
C ASP A 31 6.77 3.07 2.74
N VAL A 32 5.63 3.08 3.43
CA VAL A 32 4.40 3.67 2.91
C VAL A 32 4.56 5.18 2.73
N GLU A 33 4.45 5.64 1.49
CA GLU A 33 4.52 7.05 1.14
C GLU A 33 3.15 7.72 1.21
N ARG A 34 2.12 7.02 0.75
CA ARG A 34 0.76 7.54 0.63
C ARG A 34 -0.29 6.44 0.73
N ILE A 35 -1.40 6.77 1.36
CA ILE A 35 -2.61 5.93 1.40
C ILE A 35 -3.71 6.66 0.64
N VAL A 36 -4.22 6.03 -0.41
CA VAL A 36 -5.26 6.55 -1.29
C VAL A 36 -6.58 5.88 -0.92
N THR A 37 -7.52 6.66 -0.38
CA THR A 37 -8.83 6.16 0.06
C THR A 37 -10.00 6.72 -0.75
N THR A 38 -9.78 7.81 -1.50
CA THR A 38 -10.84 8.49 -2.26
C THR A 38 -10.64 8.30 -3.77
N ALA A 39 -11.74 8.33 -4.53
CA ALA A 39 -11.68 8.27 -5.99
C ALA A 39 -10.90 9.45 -6.60
N LYS A 40 -11.02 10.64 -6.01
CA LYS A 40 -10.29 11.85 -6.46
C LYS A 40 -8.78 11.70 -6.30
N ASP A 41 -8.32 11.13 -5.19
CA ASP A 41 -6.90 10.88 -4.99
C ASP A 41 -6.40 9.72 -5.84
N ALA A 42 -7.25 8.73 -6.10
CA ALA A 42 -6.94 7.63 -7.01
C ALA A 42 -6.71 8.13 -8.45
N GLU A 43 -7.55 9.04 -8.93
CA GLU A 43 -7.37 9.70 -10.23
C GLU A 43 -6.06 10.50 -10.31
N LYS A 44 -5.75 11.30 -9.27
CA LYS A 44 -4.50 12.07 -9.20
C LYS A 44 -3.24 11.20 -9.19
N GLU A 45 -3.30 10.06 -8.52
CA GLU A 45 -2.19 9.12 -8.40
C GLU A 45 -2.16 8.09 -9.55
N GLU A 46 -3.11 8.18 -10.49
CA GLU A 46 -3.29 7.26 -11.62
C GLU A 46 -3.48 5.79 -11.18
N VAL A 47 -4.10 5.58 -10.02
CA VAL A 47 -4.41 4.25 -9.49
C VAL A 47 -5.92 3.97 -9.55
N LYS A 48 -6.29 2.69 -9.62
CA LYS A 48 -7.70 2.26 -9.67
C LYS A 48 -8.08 1.52 -8.40
N ASN A 49 -9.38 1.53 -8.08
CA ASN A 49 -10.00 0.77 -6.99
C ASN A 49 -9.37 1.06 -5.61
N PRO A 50 -9.59 2.26 -5.04
CA PRO A 50 -9.21 2.52 -3.66
C PRO A 50 -9.93 1.56 -2.69
N PRO A 51 -9.33 1.21 -1.53
CA PRO A 51 -8.08 1.76 -1.01
C PRO A 51 -6.81 1.21 -1.67
N LYS A 52 -5.79 2.06 -1.81
CA LYS A 52 -4.45 1.69 -2.29
C LYS A 52 -3.36 2.26 -1.40
N VAL A 53 -2.34 1.45 -1.13
CA VAL A 53 -1.11 1.85 -0.45
C VAL A 53 -0.03 2.03 -1.51
N LEU A 54 0.65 3.18 -1.49
CA LEU A 54 1.72 3.53 -2.39
C LEU A 54 3.04 3.55 -1.65
N PHE A 55 4.05 2.90 -2.22
CA PHE A 55 5.43 2.85 -1.71
C PHE A 55 6.40 2.59 -2.87
N GLU A 56 7.66 2.98 -2.70
CA GLU A 56 8.76 2.56 -3.57
C GLU A 56 9.32 1.21 -3.07
N ASP A 57 9.50 0.24 -3.97
CA ASP A 57 10.07 -1.05 -3.60
C ASP A 57 11.61 -1.02 -3.47
N GLN A 58 12.21 -2.12 -2.99
CA GLN A 58 13.66 -2.24 -2.84
C GLN A 58 14.48 -2.13 -4.14
N HIS A 59 13.83 -2.00 -5.31
CA HIS A 59 14.45 -1.82 -6.62
C HIS A 59 14.18 -0.43 -7.21
N GLY A 60 13.49 0.46 -6.49
CA GLY A 60 13.16 1.79 -6.97
C GLY A 60 11.88 1.84 -7.81
N HIS A 61 11.04 0.80 -7.79
CA HIS A 61 9.78 0.81 -8.52
C HIS A 61 8.65 1.36 -7.66
N ARG A 62 7.84 2.26 -8.23
CA ARG A 62 6.59 2.73 -7.61
C ARG A 62 5.54 1.62 -7.62
N VAL A 63 5.08 1.20 -6.44
CA VAL A 63 4.08 0.14 -6.23
C VAL A 63 2.79 0.75 -5.70
N ALA A 64 1.65 0.29 -6.21
CA ALA A 64 0.32 0.65 -5.72
C ALA A 64 -0.52 -0.60 -5.39
N HIS A 65 -0.54 -1.01 -4.13
CA HIS A 65 -1.08 -2.30 -3.72
C HIS A 65 -2.36 -2.19 -2.88
N ASN A 66 -3.15 -3.27 -2.83
CA ASN A 66 -4.29 -3.36 -1.94
C ASN A 66 -3.79 -3.56 -0.49
N PRO A 67 -4.17 -2.70 0.48
CA PRO A 67 -3.72 -2.81 1.86
C PRO A 67 -3.96 -4.20 2.47
N GLY A 68 -5.14 -4.80 2.26
CA GLY A 68 -5.51 -6.11 2.84
C GLY A 68 -4.75 -7.32 2.28
N THR A 69 -3.71 -7.09 1.49
CA THR A 69 -2.80 -8.11 0.93
C THR A 69 -1.33 -7.80 1.19
N LEU A 70 -1.07 -6.73 1.94
CA LEU A 70 0.23 -6.39 2.49
C LEU A 70 0.35 -6.94 3.91
N GLU A 71 1.58 -6.95 4.39
CA GLU A 71 1.96 -7.24 5.77
C GLU A 71 2.93 -6.18 6.26
N HIS A 72 2.87 -5.83 7.54
CA HIS A 72 3.99 -5.21 8.21
C HIS A 72 5.18 -6.18 8.29
N LYS A 73 6.40 -5.64 8.25
CA LYS A 73 7.63 -6.43 8.41
C LYS A 73 8.14 -6.41 9.85
#